data_AF-G4CHD6-F1
#
_entry.id   AF-G4CHD6-F1
#
_cell.length_a   1.000
_cell.length_b   1.000
_cell.length_c   1.000
_cell.angle_alpha   90.00
_cell.angle_beta   90.00
_cell.angle_gamma   90.00
#
_symmetry.space_group_name_H-M   'P 1'
#
loop_
_entity.id
_entity.type
_entity.pdbx_description
1 polymer ?
#
loop_
_entity_poly.entity_id
_entity_poly.type
_entity_poly.pdbx_seq_one_letter_code
_entity_poly.pdbx_strand_id
1 'polypeptide(L)'
;MLYRNGKQPKCEKRGTAWENEDGSGKTLYIGSRYGAKLARIYEKGRQLGDKASRWVRFEVEFRAHDYEIPTDILIYPGEYLCGAYPVGARLFQNSAKRKITKQARKALTVQRAAYFARLQAGVFVRYQHDLGRTDGEIVRMLIAPPGKSSQGAASA
;
A
#
# COMPACT_ATOMS: atom_id res chain seq x y z
N MET A 1 10.30 9.25 -13.33
CA MET A 1 8.95 9.65 -12.89
C MET A 1 8.38 8.56 -11.96
N LEU A 2 7.90 8.91 -10.77
CA LEU A 2 7.63 8.01 -9.63
C LEU A 2 6.25 7.31 -9.70
N TYR A 3 5.90 6.62 -10.78
CA TYR A 3 4.58 5.98 -10.86
C TYR A 3 4.63 4.53 -10.38
N ARG A 4 3.67 4.15 -9.52
CA ARG A 4 3.35 2.76 -9.23
C ARG A 4 1.90 2.51 -9.63
N ASN A 5 1.66 1.60 -10.58
CA ASN A 5 0.35 1.36 -11.20
C ASN A 5 -0.32 2.63 -11.75
N GLY A 6 0.47 3.54 -12.35
CA GLY A 6 -0.05 4.79 -12.93
C GLY A 6 -0.47 5.86 -11.92
N LYS A 7 -0.35 5.63 -10.60
CA LYS A 7 -0.64 6.64 -9.57
C LYS A 7 0.64 7.21 -8.97
N GLN A 8 0.68 8.53 -8.81
CA GLN A 8 1.75 9.19 -8.06
C GLN A 8 1.62 8.84 -6.58
N PRO A 9 2.73 8.61 -5.86
CA PRO A 9 2.69 8.46 -4.42
C PRO A 9 2.16 9.74 -3.79
N LYS A 10 1.31 9.59 -2.77
CA LYS A 10 0.84 10.74 -1.97
C LYS A 10 2.04 11.47 -1.38
N CYS A 11 1.98 12.80 -1.37
CA CYS A 11 3.01 13.67 -0.84
C CYS A 11 2.36 14.62 0.16
N GLU A 12 2.92 14.75 1.35
CA GLU A 12 2.38 15.60 2.42
C GLU A 12 3.53 16.40 3.04
N LYS A 13 3.38 17.73 3.05
CA LYS A 13 4.26 18.65 3.77
C LYS A 13 3.69 18.86 5.17
N ARG A 14 4.48 18.57 6.20
CA ARG A 14 4.10 18.75 7.61
C ARG A 14 5.04 19.71 8.31
N GLY A 15 4.47 20.64 9.06
CA GLY A 15 5.18 21.68 9.82
C GLY A 15 4.78 23.09 9.34
N THR A 16 4.77 24.04 10.26
CA THR A 16 4.49 25.46 9.98
C THR A 16 5.62 26.12 9.20
N ALA A 17 6.86 25.64 9.39
CA ALA A 17 8.07 26.07 8.70
C ALA A 17 8.01 25.97 7.16
N TRP A 18 7.04 25.25 6.59
CA TRP A 18 6.85 25.16 5.13
C TRP A 18 6.27 26.43 4.51
N GLU A 19 5.41 27.13 5.24
CA GLU A 19 4.78 28.37 4.80
C GLU A 19 5.52 29.58 5.35
N ASN A 20 5.83 29.55 6.65
CA ASN A 20 6.55 30.62 7.34
C ASN A 20 7.70 30.01 8.15
N GLU A 21 8.95 30.32 7.79
CA GLU A 21 10.13 29.81 8.48
C GLU A 21 10.17 30.28 9.94
N ASP A 22 9.96 29.35 10.88
CA ASP A 22 9.90 29.60 12.33
C ASP A 22 10.94 28.78 13.13
N GLY A 23 11.79 28.03 12.42
CA GLY A 23 12.80 27.15 13.02
C GLY A 23 12.24 25.87 13.65
N SER A 24 10.94 25.58 13.53
CA SER A 24 10.33 24.31 13.99
C SER A 24 10.78 23.10 13.14
N GLY A 25 11.24 23.38 11.93
CA GLY A 25 11.74 22.40 10.98
C GLY A 25 10.67 21.87 10.02
N LYS A 26 11.12 21.46 8.83
CA LYS A 26 10.27 20.93 7.76
C LYS A 26 10.29 19.41 7.75
N THR A 27 9.12 18.80 7.57
CA THR A 27 8.97 17.35 7.34
C THR A 27 8.18 17.07 6.07
N LEU A 28 8.66 16.17 5.23
CA LEU A 28 8.02 15.68 4.02
C LEU A 28 7.73 14.18 4.15
N TYR A 29 6.47 13.80 3.93
CA TYR A 29 6.04 12.42 3.81
C TYR A 29 5.82 12.05 2.35
N ILE A 30 6.32 10.89 1.92
CA ILE A 30 6.08 10.35 0.58
C ILE A 30 5.54 8.92 0.69
N GLY A 31 4.30 8.71 0.27
CA GLY A 31 3.56 7.46 0.40
C GLY A 31 2.37 7.61 1.33
N SER A 32 1.84 6.48 1.82
CA SER A 32 0.67 6.44 2.70
C SER A 32 1.00 5.61 3.93
N ARG A 33 0.44 5.99 5.09
CA ARG A 33 0.47 5.17 6.32
C ARG A 33 -0.16 3.79 6.12
N TYR A 34 -1.11 3.66 5.19
CA TYR A 34 -1.76 2.40 4.82
C TYR A 34 -1.03 1.66 3.70
N GLY A 35 0.08 2.20 3.21
CA GLY A 35 0.88 1.59 2.16
C GLY A 35 1.96 0.67 2.72
N ALA A 36 2.56 -0.10 1.80
CA ALA A 36 3.71 -0.97 2.03
C ALA A 36 4.93 -0.26 2.62
N LYS A 37 5.09 1.01 2.25
CA LYS A 37 6.22 1.83 2.64
C LYS A 37 5.84 3.30 2.71
N LEU A 38 6.50 4.03 3.61
CA LEU A 38 6.35 5.46 3.82
C LEU A 38 7.73 6.07 4.04
N ALA A 39 8.11 7.04 3.21
CA ALA A 39 9.30 7.83 3.46
C ALA A 39 8.99 9.04 4.33
N ARG A 40 9.90 9.35 5.24
CA ARG A 40 9.90 10.55 6.10
C ARG A 40 11.23 11.27 5.91
N ILE A 41 11.19 12.45 5.31
CA ILE A 41 12.36 13.31 5.10
C ILE A 41 12.18 14.54 5.95
N TYR A 42 13.07 14.78 6.90
CA TYR A 42 12.88 15.89 7.83
C TYR A 42 14.17 16.46 8.39
N GLU A 43 14.11 17.72 8.80
CA GLU A 43 15.22 18.46 9.43
C GLU A 43 15.45 17.92 10.85
N LYS A 44 16.29 16.89 10.96
CA LYS A 44 16.53 16.15 12.20
C LYS A 44 17.19 16.99 13.26
N GLY A 45 18.14 17.85 12.89
CA GLY A 45 18.81 18.71 13.87
C GLY A 45 17.84 19.71 14.52
N ARG A 46 16.94 20.30 13.74
CA ARG A 46 15.87 21.16 14.24
C ARG A 46 14.90 20.40 15.13
N GLN A 47 14.56 19.17 14.75
CA GLN A 47 13.75 18.27 15.59
C GLN A 47 14.42 17.89 16.91
N LEU A 48 15.76 18.04 17.02
CA LEU A 48 16.54 17.86 18.25
C LEU A 48 16.82 19.18 18.99
N GLY A 49 16.29 20.31 18.50
CA GLY A 49 16.41 21.63 19.14
C GLY A 49 17.47 22.56 18.54
N ASP A 50 18.31 22.09 17.61
CA ASP A 50 19.29 22.93 16.91
C ASP A 50 18.69 23.55 15.64
N LYS A 51 18.27 24.81 15.76
CA LYS A 51 17.67 25.58 14.66
C LYS A 51 18.62 25.86 13.48
N ALA A 52 19.93 25.90 13.76
CA ALA A 52 20.97 26.17 12.76
C ALA A 52 21.47 24.89 12.06
N SER A 53 21.10 23.72 12.59
CA SER A 53 21.53 22.44 12.02
C SER A 53 21.06 22.27 10.58
N ARG A 54 21.99 21.83 9.74
CA ARG A 54 21.71 21.41 8.36
C ARG A 54 21.37 19.92 8.24
N TRP A 55 21.28 19.21 9.36
CA TRP A 55 21.08 17.77 9.35
C TRP A 55 19.65 17.40 8.95
N VAL A 56 19.53 16.77 7.77
CA VAL A 56 18.29 16.16 7.28
C VAL A 56 18.39 14.64 7.39
N ARG A 57 17.34 14.00 7.88
CA ARG A 57 17.23 12.54 7.95
C ARG A 57 16.19 12.03 6.95
N PHE A 58 16.54 10.97 6.24
CA PHE A 58 15.66 10.24 5.35
C PHE A 58 15.39 8.87 5.95
N GLU A 59 14.14 8.61 6.31
CA GLU A 59 13.71 7.31 6.83
C GLU A 59 12.74 6.67 5.84
N VAL A 60 12.79 5.35 5.74
CA VAL A 60 11.73 4.55 5.11
C VAL A 60 11.21 3.58 6.13
N GLU A 61 9.92 3.64 6.35
CA GLU A 61 9.20 2.64 7.13
C GLU A 61 8.61 1.60 6.18
N PHE A 62 8.85 0.33 6.45
CA PHE A 62 8.27 -0.80 5.72
C PHE A 62 7.18 -1.46 6.57
N ARG A 63 6.06 -1.84 5.95
CA ARG A 63 4.92 -2.48 6.61
C ARG A 63 4.46 -3.68 5.81
N ALA A 64 4.13 -4.76 6.51
CA ALA A 64 3.64 -6.01 5.93
C ALA A 64 2.14 -5.94 5.55
N HIS A 65 1.69 -4.83 4.94
CA HIS A 65 0.30 -4.64 4.51
C HIS A 65 0.13 -5.03 3.04
N ASP A 66 -0.15 -6.31 2.77
CA ASP A 66 -0.09 -6.94 1.44
C ASP A 66 1.34 -7.08 0.87
N TYR A 67 2.36 -6.97 1.72
CA TYR A 67 3.77 -7.11 1.34
C TYR A 67 4.48 -8.04 2.30
N GLU A 68 5.45 -8.75 1.75
CA GLU A 68 6.39 -9.54 2.53
C GLU A 68 7.62 -8.68 2.83
N ILE A 69 7.98 -8.60 4.11
CA ILE A 69 9.23 -7.97 4.55
C ILE A 69 10.24 -9.11 4.70
N PRO A 70 11.24 -9.20 3.82
CA PRO A 70 12.25 -10.24 3.89
C PRO A 70 13.18 -10.02 5.08
N THR A 71 13.56 -11.09 5.78
CA THR A 71 14.41 -11.02 6.98
C THR A 71 15.80 -10.45 6.70
N ASP A 72 16.31 -10.61 5.46
CA ASP A 72 17.62 -10.08 5.06
C ASP A 72 17.66 -8.53 5.03
N ILE A 73 16.53 -7.85 5.22
CA ILE A 73 16.49 -6.39 5.43
C ILE A 73 17.30 -5.93 6.64
N LEU A 74 17.45 -6.80 7.65
CA LEU A 74 18.25 -6.51 8.83
C LEU A 74 19.75 -6.58 8.53
N ILE A 75 20.14 -7.35 7.52
CA ILE A 75 21.52 -7.53 7.08
C ILE A 75 21.89 -6.47 6.04
N TYR A 76 20.96 -6.13 5.14
CA TYR A 76 21.17 -5.20 4.03
C TYR A 76 20.25 -3.97 4.07
N PRO A 77 20.11 -3.24 5.20
CA PRO A 77 19.13 -2.17 5.35
C PRO A 77 19.37 -1.02 4.36
N GLY A 78 20.64 -0.72 4.07
CA GLY A 78 21.02 0.31 3.10
C GLY A 78 20.50 0.01 1.70
N GLU A 79 20.51 -1.26 1.28
CA GLU A 79 20.05 -1.63 -0.05
C GLU A 79 18.53 -1.51 -0.19
N TYR A 80 17.79 -1.88 0.86
CA TYR A 80 16.34 -1.68 0.91
C TYR A 80 15.97 -0.19 0.98
N LEU A 81 16.72 0.62 1.73
CA LEU A 81 16.55 2.07 1.78
C LEU A 81 16.72 2.70 0.38
N CYS A 82 17.79 2.33 -0.32
CA CYS A 82 18.09 2.83 -1.67
C CYS A 82 17.06 2.34 -2.70
N GLY A 83 16.64 1.08 -2.60
CA GLY A 83 15.65 0.47 -3.48
C GLY A 83 14.20 0.88 -3.20
N ALA A 84 13.93 1.53 -2.06
CA ALA A 84 12.59 1.92 -1.66
C ALA A 84 11.99 2.99 -2.58
N TYR A 85 12.75 3.99 -3.00
CA TYR A 85 12.27 5.04 -3.91
C TYR A 85 13.32 5.27 -4.99
N PRO A 86 12.93 5.52 -6.26
CA PRO A 86 13.88 5.75 -7.35
C PRO A 86 14.95 6.82 -7.05
N VAL A 87 14.63 7.82 -6.23
CA VAL A 87 15.60 8.85 -5.82
C VAL A 87 16.66 8.33 -4.85
N GLY A 88 16.39 7.25 -4.12
CA GLY A 88 17.28 6.65 -3.13
C GLY A 88 18.63 6.22 -3.72
N ALA A 89 18.62 5.58 -4.89
CA ALA A 89 19.84 5.20 -5.61
C ALA A 89 20.74 6.40 -5.99
N ARG A 90 20.16 7.60 -6.11
CA ARG A 90 20.91 8.83 -6.41
C ARG A 90 21.40 9.53 -5.12
N LEU A 91 20.60 9.47 -4.06
CA LEU A 91 20.91 10.14 -2.78
C LEU A 91 21.93 9.38 -1.95
N PHE A 92 21.87 8.06 -1.98
CA PHE A 92 22.68 7.19 -1.16
C PHE A 92 23.60 6.41 -2.11
N GLN A 93 24.91 6.54 -1.92
CA GLN A 93 25.95 5.88 -2.73
C GLN A 93 26.03 4.37 -2.40
N ASN A 94 24.90 3.67 -2.47
CA ASN A 94 24.76 2.27 -2.13
C ASN A 94 23.88 1.55 -3.18
N SER A 95 24.04 0.23 -3.26
CA SER A 95 23.32 -0.66 -4.16
C SER A 95 21.80 -0.57 -3.94
N ALA A 96 21.01 -0.37 -5.00
CA ALA A 96 19.54 -0.36 -4.94
C ALA A 96 18.92 -1.68 -5.43
N LYS A 97 19.61 -2.81 -5.21
CA LYS A 97 19.24 -4.12 -5.77
C LYS A 97 18.03 -4.77 -5.10
N ARG A 98 17.74 -4.45 -3.83
CA ARG A 98 16.69 -5.12 -3.04
C ARG A 98 15.43 -4.28 -2.88
N LYS A 99 14.27 -4.94 -2.89
CA LYS A 99 12.94 -4.31 -2.78
C LYS A 99 11.97 -5.25 -2.06
N ILE A 100 11.03 -4.68 -1.32
CA ILE A 100 9.92 -5.45 -0.75
C ILE A 100 8.96 -5.93 -1.86
N THR A 101 8.45 -7.15 -1.71
CA THR A 101 7.59 -7.81 -2.70
C THR A 101 6.14 -7.78 -2.23
N LYS A 102 5.22 -7.55 -3.16
CA LYS A 102 3.78 -7.64 -2.87
C LYS A 102 3.44 -9.11 -2.67
N GLN A 103 2.73 -9.44 -1.60
CA GLN A 103 2.22 -10.78 -1.42
C GLN A 103 1.30 -11.14 -2.59
N ALA A 104 1.47 -12.34 -3.13
CA ALA A 104 0.49 -12.91 -4.03
C ALA A 104 -0.87 -12.93 -3.33
N ARG A 105 -1.95 -12.58 -4.03
CA ARG A 105 -3.30 -12.72 -3.47
C ARG A 105 -3.48 -14.19 -3.15
N LYS A 106 -3.57 -14.53 -1.86
CA LYS A 106 -3.97 -15.88 -1.45
C LYS A 106 -5.34 -16.17 -2.06
N ALA A 107 -5.53 -17.40 -2.54
CA ALA A 107 -6.83 -17.86 -2.99
C ALA A 107 -7.86 -17.55 -1.90
N LEU A 108 -8.93 -16.83 -2.26
CA LEU A 108 -9.98 -16.51 -1.32
C LEU A 108 -10.68 -17.81 -0.94
N THR A 109 -10.82 -18.10 0.35
CA THR A 109 -11.59 -19.26 0.77
C THR A 109 -13.04 -19.10 0.33
N VAL A 110 -13.66 -20.21 -0.09
CA VAL A 110 -15.06 -20.22 -0.54
C VAL A 110 -15.99 -19.60 0.51
N GLN A 111 -15.74 -19.85 1.80
CA GLN A 111 -16.53 -19.31 2.90
C GLN A 111 -16.44 -17.77 2.98
N ARG A 112 -15.23 -17.20 2.80
CA ARG A 112 -15.05 -15.74 2.83
C ARG A 112 -15.65 -15.08 1.60
N ALA A 113 -15.57 -15.73 0.44
CA ALA A 113 -16.26 -15.29 -0.76
C ALA A 113 -17.77 -15.27 -0.57
N ALA A 114 -18.34 -16.36 -0.05
CA ALA A 114 -19.78 -16.48 0.23
C ALA A 114 -20.26 -15.44 1.26
N TYR A 115 -19.48 -15.16 2.30
CA TYR A 115 -19.79 -14.13 3.28
C TYR A 115 -19.98 -12.75 2.65
N PHE A 116 -19.02 -12.31 1.83
CA PHE A 116 -19.12 -11.01 1.16
C PHE A 116 -20.20 -10.98 0.08
N ALA A 117 -20.39 -12.09 -0.66
CA ALA A 117 -21.49 -12.22 -1.60
C ALA A 117 -22.85 -12.06 -0.91
N ARG A 118 -23.04 -12.67 0.27
CA ARG A 118 -24.26 -12.53 1.08
C ARG A 118 -24.46 -11.09 1.57
N LEU A 119 -23.41 -10.40 2.00
CA LEU A 119 -23.55 -9.01 2.44
C LEU A 119 -23.95 -8.07 1.29
N GLN A 120 -23.37 -8.26 0.10
CA GLN A 120 -23.61 -7.38 -1.04
C GLN A 120 -24.94 -7.68 -1.75
N ALA A 121 -25.29 -8.96 -1.91
CA ALA A 121 -26.40 -9.39 -2.74
C ALA A 121 -27.48 -10.19 -1.99
N GLY A 122 -27.32 -10.46 -0.68
CA GLY A 122 -28.25 -11.31 0.06
C GLY A 122 -29.67 -10.75 0.15
N VAL A 123 -29.79 -9.43 0.35
CA VAL A 123 -31.11 -8.75 0.34
C VAL A 123 -31.77 -8.87 -1.03
N PHE A 124 -31.00 -8.70 -2.11
CA PHE A 124 -31.49 -8.90 -3.47
C PHE A 124 -31.96 -10.34 -3.70
N VAL A 125 -31.15 -11.34 -3.32
CA VAL A 125 -31.53 -12.76 -3.44
C VAL A 125 -32.82 -13.06 -2.68
N ARG A 126 -32.96 -12.55 -1.44
CA ARG A 126 -34.17 -12.72 -0.63
C ARG A 126 -35.39 -12.10 -1.31
N TYR A 127 -35.27 -10.87 -1.80
CA TYR A 127 -36.33 -10.18 -2.53
C TYR A 127 -36.79 -10.94 -3.78
N GLN A 128 -35.85 -11.48 -4.56
CA GLN A 128 -36.20 -12.28 -5.75
C GLN A 128 -36.93 -13.57 -5.38
N HIS A 129 -36.54 -14.21 -4.28
CA HIS A 129 -37.23 -15.37 -3.75
C HIS A 129 -38.63 -15.02 -3.24
N ASP A 130 -38.83 -13.86 -2.60
CA ASP A 130 -40.16 -13.40 -2.16
C ASP A 130 -41.09 -13.08 -3.34
N LEU A 131 -40.52 -12.72 -4.49
CA LEU A 131 -41.25 -12.61 -5.76
C LEU A 131 -41.51 -13.96 -6.45
N GLY A 132 -41.16 -15.09 -5.83
CA GLY A 132 -41.42 -16.43 -6.34
C GLY A 132 -40.48 -16.89 -7.45
N ARG A 133 -39.34 -16.22 -7.66
CA ARG A 133 -38.34 -16.69 -8.62
C ARG A 133 -37.65 -17.95 -8.13
N THR A 134 -37.34 -18.84 -9.06
CA THR A 134 -36.59 -20.06 -8.80
C THR A 134 -35.11 -19.77 -8.59
N ASP A 135 -34.42 -20.64 -7.85
CA ASP A 135 -32.98 -20.54 -7.62
C ASP A 135 -32.18 -20.41 -8.93
N GLY A 136 -32.59 -21.17 -9.96
CA GLY A 136 -31.94 -21.13 -11.28
C GLY A 136 -32.07 -19.77 -11.97
N GLU A 137 -33.18 -19.07 -11.82
CA GLU A 137 -33.36 -17.71 -12.36
C GLU A 137 -32.49 -16.71 -11.61
N ILE A 138 -32.43 -16.82 -10.28
CA ILE A 138 -31.60 -15.94 -9.44
C ILE A 138 -30.11 -16.15 -9.75
N VAL A 139 -29.67 -17.40 -9.90
CA VAL A 139 -28.28 -17.72 -10.30
C VAL A 139 -27.95 -17.14 -11.67
N ARG A 140 -28.85 -17.25 -12.65
CA ARG A 140 -28.67 -16.65 -13.98
C ARG A 140 -28.54 -15.12 -13.93
N MET A 141 -29.17 -14.45 -12.97
CA MET A 141 -29.02 -13.00 -12.78
C MET A 141 -27.66 -12.60 -12.19
N LEU A 142 -27.04 -13.49 -11.41
CA LEU A 142 -25.81 -13.19 -10.65
C LEU A 142 -24.54 -13.78 -11.28
N ILE A 143 -24.67 -14.72 -12.22
CA ILE A 143 -23.52 -15.30 -12.90
C ILE A 143 -22.77 -14.22 -13.68
N ALA A 144 -21.46 -14.12 -13.44
CA ALA A 144 -20.64 -13.12 -14.12
C ALA A 144 -20.55 -13.41 -15.63
N PRO A 145 -20.39 -12.37 -16.49
CA PRO A 145 -20.18 -12.57 -17.91
C PRO A 145 -18.95 -13.44 -18.19
N PRO A 146 -18.94 -14.21 -19.31
CA PRO A 146 -17.80 -15.01 -19.71
C PRO A 146 -16.53 -14.14 -19.83
N GLY A 147 -15.41 -14.62 -19.25
CA GLY A 147 -14.12 -13.90 -19.18
C GLY A 147 -13.75 -13.35 -17.80
N LYS A 148 -14.68 -13.26 -16.85
CA LYS A 148 -14.39 -13.03 -15.43
C LYS A 148 -14.34 -14.36 -14.66
N SER A 149 -13.41 -15.26 -15.02
CA SER A 149 -13.21 -16.48 -14.22
C SER A 149 -12.51 -16.16 -12.89
N SER A 150 -12.85 -16.90 -11.83
CA SER A 150 -12.07 -16.89 -10.60
C SER A 150 -10.69 -17.47 -10.92
N GLN A 151 -9.64 -16.64 -10.85
CA GLN A 151 -8.25 -17.05 -11.05
C GLN A 151 -7.72 -18.00 -9.94
N GLY A 152 -8.59 -18.80 -9.31
CA GLY A 152 -8.26 -19.70 -8.20
C GLY A 152 -9.00 -21.04 -8.23
N ALA A 153 -9.76 -21.36 -9.29
CA ALA A 153 -10.43 -22.66 -9.39
C ALA A 153 -9.57 -23.76 -10.06
N ALA A 154 -8.36 -23.46 -10.52
CA ALA A 154 -7.50 -24.39 -11.26
C ALA A 154 -6.52 -25.19 -10.37
N SER A 155 -6.71 -25.22 -9.05
CA SER A 155 -5.84 -25.96 -8.14
C SER A 155 -6.61 -26.53 -6.95
N ALA A 156 -7.43 -27.53 -7.22
CA ALA A 156 -7.95 -28.48 -6.23
C ALA A 156 -7.96 -29.87 -6.86
#